data_AF-A0A453DI84-F1
#
_entry.id   AF-A0A453DI84-F1
#
_cell.length_a   1.000
_cell.length_b   1.000
_cell.length_c   1.000
_cell.angle_alpha   90.00
_cell.angle_beta   90.00
_cell.angle_gamma   90.00
#
_symmetry.space_group_name_H-M   'P 1'
#
loop_
_entity.id
_entity.type
_entity.pdbx_description
1 polymer ?
#
loop_
_entity_poly.entity_id
_entity_poly.type
_entity_poly.pdbx_seq_one_letter_code
_entity_poly.pdbx_strand_id
1 'polypeptide(L)'
;MDMPQAGASSVQSLPLSPLADACSRKDLTAIHEILEKTGYKDDEGTANELSFQMWTNQMQDTLTSKKKGDSAFRQKDFTTAIDCYSQFIEVGTMVSPTIYARRCLSYLMNDMAEQALSDAMQALVISPTWPTAFYLQAAALLSLDMENEAQDALKDGCAQETSSSSGR
;
A
#
# COMPACT_ATOMS: atom_id res chain seq x y z
N MET A 1 -34.97 25.03 -32.83
CA MET A 1 -33.76 24.92 -31.99
C MET A 1 -34.11 23.95 -30.90
N ASP A 2 -33.57 22.75 -30.96
CA ASP A 2 -33.77 21.72 -29.94
C ASP A 2 -32.39 21.11 -29.69
N MET A 3 -31.84 21.35 -28.50
CA MET A 3 -30.64 20.69 -28.00
C MET A 3 -31.12 19.63 -27.01
N PRO A 4 -30.74 18.36 -27.15
CA PRO A 4 -30.92 17.41 -26.08
C PRO A 4 -29.78 17.53 -25.05
N GLN A 5 -30.21 17.47 -23.80
CA GLN A 5 -29.42 17.58 -22.58
C GLN A 5 -28.42 16.44 -22.36
N ALA A 6 -27.34 16.80 -21.66
CA ALA A 6 -26.69 16.09 -20.57
C ALA A 6 -26.84 14.56 -20.53
N GLY A 7 -25.82 13.87 -21.05
CA GLY A 7 -25.50 12.50 -20.64
C GLY A 7 -24.68 12.54 -19.36
N ALA A 8 -25.32 12.26 -18.23
CA ALA A 8 -24.65 12.03 -16.95
C ALA A 8 -23.64 10.88 -17.08
N SER A 9 -22.45 11.10 -16.53
CA SER A 9 -21.37 10.14 -16.38
C SER A 9 -21.86 8.86 -15.71
N SER A 10 -22.05 7.80 -16.51
CA SER A 10 -22.13 6.44 -16.00
C SER A 10 -20.77 5.80 -16.23
N VAL A 11 -19.81 6.16 -15.36
CA VAL A 11 -18.61 5.33 -15.22
C VAL A 11 -19.11 4.03 -14.60
N GLN A 12 -19.12 3.01 -15.43
CA GLN A 12 -19.56 1.66 -15.14
C GLN A 12 -19.03 1.22 -13.77
N SER A 13 -19.96 0.86 -12.88
CA SER A 13 -19.66 0.19 -11.62
C SER A 13 -19.09 -1.20 -11.93
N LEU A 14 -17.82 -1.26 -12.30
CA LEU A 14 -17.06 -2.50 -12.22
C LEU A 14 -17.12 -2.96 -10.75
N PRO A 15 -17.34 -4.26 -10.50
CA PRO A 15 -17.29 -4.78 -9.14
C PRO A 15 -15.86 -4.56 -8.62
N LEU A 16 -15.69 -3.56 -7.77
CA LEU A 16 -14.42 -3.28 -7.12
C LEU A 16 -14.08 -4.44 -6.19
N SER A 17 -12.80 -4.79 -6.10
CA SER A 17 -12.35 -5.69 -5.04
C SER A 17 -12.55 -5.04 -3.68
N PRO A 18 -12.64 -5.83 -2.59
CA PRO A 18 -12.84 -5.29 -1.24
C PRO A 18 -11.82 -4.20 -0.87
N LEU A 19 -10.57 -4.34 -1.35
CA LEU A 19 -9.52 -3.35 -1.11
C LEU A 19 -9.72 -2.08 -1.93
N ALA A 20 -10.01 -2.20 -3.23
CA ALA A 20 -10.28 -1.05 -4.09
C ALA A 20 -11.48 -0.24 -3.59
N ASP A 21 -12.53 -0.94 -3.18
CA ASP A 21 -13.75 -0.40 -2.62
C ASP A 21 -13.49 0.35 -1.30
N ALA A 22 -12.73 -0.26 -0.38
CA ALA A 22 -12.31 0.38 0.87
C ALA A 22 -11.45 1.64 0.63
N CYS A 23 -10.48 1.57 -0.29
CA CYS A 23 -9.64 2.71 -0.65
C CYS A 23 -10.42 3.86 -1.28
N SER A 24 -11.38 3.56 -2.16
CA SER A 24 -12.22 4.59 -2.79
C SER A 24 -13.08 5.38 -1.80
N ARG A 25 -13.49 4.74 -0.69
CA ARG A 25 -14.23 5.37 0.40
C ARG A 25 -13.34 5.93 1.50
N LYS A 26 -12.02 5.77 1.41
CA LYS A 26 -11.05 6.05 2.48
C LYS A 26 -11.42 5.33 3.80
N ASP A 27 -11.97 4.13 3.72
CA ASP A 27 -12.27 3.32 4.90
C ASP A 27 -10.98 2.71 5.44
N LEU A 28 -10.20 3.53 6.16
CA LEU A 28 -8.89 3.13 6.67
C LEU A 28 -8.95 1.90 7.57
N THR A 29 -10.08 1.67 8.24
CA THR A 29 -10.29 0.47 9.09
C THR A 29 -10.41 -0.78 8.23
N ALA A 30 -11.24 -0.75 7.18
CA ALA A 30 -11.35 -1.86 6.26
C ALA A 30 -10.04 -2.13 5.51
N ILE A 31 -9.32 -1.08 5.09
CA ILE A 31 -7.99 -1.21 4.47
C ILE A 31 -7.03 -1.91 5.42
N HIS A 32 -7.00 -1.52 6.70
CA HIS A 32 -6.15 -2.13 7.73
C HIS A 32 -6.41 -3.63 7.87
N GLU A 33 -7.67 -4.03 8.05
CA GLU A 33 -8.05 -5.43 8.20
C GLU A 33 -7.70 -6.27 6.97
N ILE A 34 -7.81 -5.69 5.77
CA ILE A 34 -7.42 -6.36 4.54
C ILE A 34 -5.90 -6.53 4.51
N LEU A 35 -5.11 -5.47 4.71
CA LEU A 35 -3.64 -5.54 4.69
C LEU A 35 -3.06 -6.48 5.76
N GLU A 36 -3.74 -6.59 6.90
CA GLU A 36 -3.38 -7.53 7.97
C GLU A 36 -3.58 -8.99 7.53
N LYS A 37 -4.70 -9.29 6.85
CA LYS A 37 -5.02 -10.64 6.35
C LYS A 37 -4.21 -11.04 5.13
N THR A 38 -3.91 -10.11 4.23
CA THR A 38 -3.18 -10.39 2.98
C THR A 38 -1.69 -10.64 3.27
N GLY A 39 -1.11 -9.98 4.27
CA GLY A 39 0.33 -9.93 4.47
C GLY A 39 0.91 -11.00 5.37
N TYR A 40 1.08 -12.21 4.82
CA TYR A 40 2.12 -13.20 5.20
C TYR A 40 2.63 -14.06 4.03
N LYS A 41 2.06 -13.91 2.82
CA LYS A 41 2.37 -14.79 1.68
C LYS A 41 3.38 -14.25 0.66
N ASP A 42 3.63 -12.95 0.63
CA ASP A 42 4.32 -12.33 -0.52
C ASP A 42 5.83 -12.09 -0.30
N ASP A 43 6.32 -12.24 0.94
CA ASP A 43 7.74 -12.06 1.30
C ASP A 43 8.57 -13.36 1.25
N GLU A 44 8.01 -14.47 0.75
CA GLU A 44 8.67 -15.80 0.74
C GLU A 44 9.78 -15.93 -0.34
N GLY A 45 10.21 -14.82 -0.96
CA GLY A 45 11.11 -14.83 -2.12
C GLY A 45 12.45 -14.10 -2.00
N THR A 46 12.81 -13.49 -0.86
CA THR A 46 14.07 -12.70 -0.77
C THR A 46 14.94 -13.07 0.43
N ALA A 47 15.06 -14.37 0.70
CA ALA A 47 15.90 -14.90 1.78
C ALA A 47 17.02 -15.83 1.29
N ASN A 48 17.50 -15.67 0.05
CA ASN A 48 18.61 -16.50 -0.42
C ASN A 48 19.87 -15.69 -0.77
N GLU A 49 20.92 -16.07 -0.04
CA GLU A 49 22.34 -15.81 -0.25
C GLU A 49 22.91 -14.48 0.23
N LEU A 50 23.25 -14.38 1.53
CA LEU A 50 24.31 -13.46 1.97
C LEU A 50 25.18 -14.06 3.10
N SER A 51 26.47 -13.73 3.02
CA SER A 51 27.60 -14.36 3.71
C SER A 51 27.60 -14.25 5.25
N PHE A 52 28.10 -15.31 5.89
CA PHE A 52 27.63 -15.87 7.16
C PHE A 52 27.93 -15.13 8.47
N GLN A 53 28.69 -14.03 8.49
CA GLN A 53 29.17 -13.43 9.77
C GLN A 53 28.94 -11.91 9.88
N MET A 54 29.26 -11.09 8.88
CA MET A 54 29.00 -9.63 8.93
C MET A 54 27.55 -9.25 8.60
N TRP A 55 26.85 -10.10 7.85
CA TRP A 55 25.42 -9.97 7.57
C TRP A 55 24.56 -10.08 8.84
N THR A 56 25.04 -10.73 9.90
CA THR A 56 24.18 -11.17 11.01
C THR A 56 23.62 -10.03 11.85
N ASN A 57 24.39 -9.01 12.24
CA ASN A 57 23.88 -7.99 13.18
C ASN A 57 22.93 -6.98 12.51
N GLN A 58 23.34 -6.35 11.40
CA GLN A 58 22.49 -5.36 10.70
C GLN A 58 21.25 -6.01 10.08
N MET A 59 21.37 -7.22 9.50
CA MET A 59 20.20 -7.95 9.01
C MET A 59 19.26 -8.34 10.14
N GLN A 60 19.79 -8.77 11.29
CA GLN A 60 18.97 -9.10 12.45
C GLN A 60 18.23 -7.87 12.98
N ASP A 61 18.88 -6.70 13.01
CA ASP A 61 18.26 -5.43 13.41
C ASP A 61 17.15 -5.02 12.43
N THR A 62 17.39 -5.13 11.12
CA THR A 62 16.39 -4.91 10.07
C THR A 62 15.18 -5.85 10.26
N LEU A 63 15.41 -7.16 10.40
CA LEU A 63 14.33 -8.13 10.59
C LEU A 63 13.59 -7.94 11.93
N THR A 64 14.28 -7.51 12.97
CA THR A 64 13.67 -7.20 14.27
C THR A 64 12.78 -5.97 14.17
N SER A 65 13.25 -4.92 13.50
CA SER A 65 12.48 -3.70 13.24
C SER A 65 11.22 -4.01 12.43
N LYS A 66 11.33 -4.83 11.37
CA LYS A 66 10.17 -5.34 10.61
C LYS A 66 9.17 -6.06 11.50
N LYS A 67 9.60 -7.05 12.28
CA LYS A 67 8.72 -7.84 13.16
C LYS A 67 8.01 -6.97 14.20
N LYS A 68 8.72 -6.00 14.78
CA LYS A 68 8.16 -5.06 15.74
C LYS A 68 7.13 -4.14 15.07
N GLY A 69 7.45 -3.61 13.88
CA GLY A 69 6.52 -2.82 13.07
C GLY A 69 5.25 -3.58 12.70
N ASP A 70 5.39 -4.84 12.28
CA ASP A 70 4.25 -5.71 11.96
C ASP A 70 3.37 -5.97 13.19
N SER A 71 3.98 -6.14 14.37
CA SER A 71 3.27 -6.30 15.62
C SER A 71 2.51 -5.03 16.02
N ALA A 72 3.16 -3.86 15.93
CA ALA A 72 2.54 -2.58 16.21
C ALA A 72 1.39 -2.28 15.24
N PHE A 73 1.60 -2.54 13.95
CA PHE A 73 0.58 -2.41 12.91
C PHE A 73 -0.65 -3.28 13.22
N ARG A 74 -0.46 -4.55 13.60
CA ARG A 74 -1.55 -5.44 14.02
C ARG A 74 -2.29 -4.93 15.26
N GLN A 75 -1.57 -4.33 16.20
CA GLN A 75 -2.14 -3.74 17.42
C GLN A 75 -2.76 -2.36 17.19
N LYS A 76 -2.75 -1.85 15.95
CA LYS A 76 -3.19 -0.50 15.58
C LYS A 76 -2.40 0.62 16.28
N ASP A 77 -1.21 0.31 16.77
CA ASP A 77 -0.24 1.29 17.24
C ASP A 77 0.54 1.82 16.03
N PHE A 78 -0.10 2.72 15.30
CA PHE A 78 0.41 3.21 14.02
C PHE A 78 1.64 4.11 14.17
N THR A 79 1.77 4.83 15.29
CA THR A 79 2.97 5.64 15.58
C THR A 79 4.18 4.74 15.75
N THR A 80 4.10 3.70 16.58
CA THR A 80 5.20 2.73 16.73
C THR A 80 5.47 1.98 15.43
N ALA A 81 4.42 1.65 14.64
CA ALA A 81 4.58 1.01 13.35
C ALA A 81 5.40 1.89 12.38
N ILE A 82 5.11 3.19 12.31
CA ILE A 82 5.85 4.17 11.49
C ILE A 82 7.32 4.19 11.89
N ASP A 83 7.63 4.29 13.18
CA ASP A 83 9.01 4.36 13.66
C ASP A 83 9.79 3.10 13.28
N CYS A 84 9.20 1.93 13.51
CA CYS A 84 9.84 0.64 13.23
C CYS A 84 10.07 0.42 11.73
N TYR A 85 9.09 0.76 10.89
CA TYR A 85 9.23 0.67 9.44
C TYR A 85 10.22 1.71 8.88
N SER A 86 10.29 2.88 9.48
CA SER A 86 11.29 3.90 9.12
C SER A 86 12.70 3.43 9.44
N GLN A 87 12.90 2.84 10.62
CA GLN A 87 14.18 2.22 10.97
C GLN A 87 14.55 1.09 9.99
N PHE A 88 13.59 0.23 9.61
CA PHE A 88 13.82 -0.81 8.60
C PHE A 88 14.35 -0.20 7.27
N ILE A 89 13.70 0.87 6.80
CA ILE A 89 14.04 1.53 5.54
C ILE A 89 15.39 2.27 5.65
N GLU A 90 15.66 2.94 6.76
CA GLU A 90 16.90 3.69 6.98
C GLU A 90 18.14 2.79 7.01
N VAL A 91 18.04 1.59 7.61
CA VAL A 91 19.12 0.61 7.59
C VAL A 91 19.42 0.13 6.16
N GLY A 92 18.42 0.13 5.27
CA GLY A 92 18.60 -0.04 3.83
C GLY A 92 19.16 -1.41 3.39
N THR A 93 19.27 -2.38 4.30
CA THR A 93 19.81 -3.72 3.99
C THR A 93 18.80 -4.56 3.19
N MET A 94 17.51 -4.24 3.28
CA MET A 94 16.42 -4.89 2.55
C MET A 94 15.43 -3.86 2.02
N VAL A 95 14.80 -4.18 0.91
CA VAL A 95 13.71 -3.38 0.32
C VAL A 95 12.47 -4.26 0.24
N SER A 96 11.34 -3.77 0.75
CA SER A 96 10.07 -4.50 0.73
C SER A 96 8.91 -3.55 0.43
N PRO A 97 8.15 -3.76 -0.67
CA PRO A 97 7.01 -2.90 -1.00
C PRO A 97 5.91 -2.97 0.06
N THR A 98 5.78 -4.11 0.77
CA THR A 98 4.82 -4.30 1.86
C THR A 98 5.09 -3.37 3.04
N ILE A 99 6.36 -3.09 3.36
CA ILE A 99 6.72 -2.16 4.43
C ILE A 99 6.27 -0.74 4.09
N TYR A 100 6.49 -0.30 2.86
CA TYR A 100 5.99 0.99 2.37
C TYR A 100 4.46 1.03 2.38
N ALA A 101 3.77 -0.02 1.95
CA ALA A 101 2.31 -0.07 1.99
C ALA A 101 1.72 -0.01 3.42
N ARG A 102 2.32 -0.73 4.37
CA ARG A 102 1.87 -0.71 5.78
C ARG A 102 2.20 0.62 6.45
N ARG A 103 3.35 1.22 6.16
CA ARG A 103 3.72 2.54 6.67
C ARG A 103 2.86 3.65 6.04
N CYS A 104 2.53 3.54 4.76
CA CYS A 104 1.56 4.40 4.08
C CYS A 104 0.22 4.45 4.81
N LEU A 105 -0.40 3.28 5.09
CA LEU A 105 -1.65 3.26 5.85
C LEU A 105 -1.48 3.81 7.27
N SER A 106 -0.35 3.52 7.92
CA SER A 106 -0.05 4.06 9.25
C SER A 106 0.02 5.59 9.24
N TYR A 107 0.63 6.18 8.20
CA TYR A 107 0.62 7.63 7.99
C TYR A 107 -0.79 8.17 7.76
N LEU A 108 -1.62 7.52 6.95
CA LEU A 108 -3.03 7.93 6.79
C LEU A 108 -3.80 7.90 8.10
N MET A 109 -3.57 6.90 8.95
CA MET A 109 -4.17 6.82 10.29
C MET A 109 -3.68 7.90 11.27
N ASN A 110 -2.61 8.61 10.94
CA ASN A 110 -2.06 9.73 11.71
C ASN A 110 -2.23 11.07 10.97
N ASP A 111 -3.12 11.14 9.97
CA ASP A 111 -3.40 12.34 9.18
C ASP A 111 -2.18 12.90 8.42
N MET A 112 -1.20 12.04 8.10
CA MET A 112 0.04 12.37 7.39
C MET A 112 -0.05 11.98 5.90
N ALA A 113 -0.99 12.57 5.18
CA ALA A 113 -1.37 12.15 3.82
C ALA A 113 -0.26 12.34 2.76
N GLU A 114 0.58 13.36 2.88
CA GLU A 114 1.69 13.59 1.94
C GLU A 114 2.76 12.49 2.06
N GLN A 115 3.12 12.11 3.30
CA GLN A 115 4.04 11.02 3.57
C GLN A 115 3.46 9.69 3.10
N ALA A 116 2.15 9.47 3.30
CA ALA A 116 1.46 8.29 2.80
C ALA A 116 1.52 8.18 1.28
N LEU A 117 1.31 9.29 0.55
CA LEU A 117 1.42 9.32 -0.91
C LEU A 117 2.84 8.96 -1.36
N SER A 118 3.86 9.52 -0.70
CA SER A 118 5.26 9.19 -0.98
C SER A 118 5.54 7.69 -0.83
N ASP A 119 5.05 7.07 0.25
CA ASP A 119 5.22 5.63 0.49
C ASP A 119 4.48 4.78 -0.55
N ALA A 120 3.26 5.15 -0.94
CA ALA A 120 2.53 4.45 -2.00
C ALA A 120 3.28 4.50 -3.34
N MET A 121 3.87 5.65 -3.68
CA MET A 121 4.70 5.80 -4.88
C MET A 121 5.99 4.97 -4.79
N GLN A 122 6.65 4.92 -3.63
CA GLN A 122 7.82 4.05 -3.44
C GLN A 122 7.47 2.57 -3.59
N ALA A 123 6.31 2.14 -3.07
CA ALA A 123 5.82 0.78 -3.27
C ALA A 123 5.62 0.45 -4.77
N LEU A 124 5.15 1.41 -5.57
CA LEU A 124 5.04 1.27 -7.03
C LEU A 124 6.39 1.28 -7.75
N VAL A 125 7.38 2.02 -7.25
CA VAL A 125 8.76 1.94 -7.80
C VAL A 125 9.33 0.53 -7.61
N ILE A 126 9.07 -0.09 -6.46
CA ILE A 126 9.55 -1.44 -6.13
C ILE A 126 8.73 -2.52 -6.83
N SER A 127 7.40 -2.33 -6.93
CA SER A 127 6.47 -3.27 -7.55
C SER A 127 5.47 -2.53 -8.46
N PRO A 128 5.85 -2.23 -9.72
CA PRO A 128 5.08 -1.36 -10.61
C PRO A 128 3.70 -1.87 -11.02
N THR A 129 3.46 -3.16 -10.87
CA THR A 129 2.20 -3.81 -11.26
C THR A 129 1.38 -4.25 -10.04
N TRP A 130 1.67 -3.73 -8.84
CA TRP A 130 1.02 -4.18 -7.61
C TRP A 130 -0.28 -3.42 -7.35
N PRO A 131 -1.46 -4.06 -7.47
CA PRO A 131 -2.75 -3.37 -7.34
C PRO A 131 -2.93 -2.67 -5.99
N THR A 132 -2.44 -3.28 -4.91
CA THR A 132 -2.52 -2.72 -3.55
C THR A 132 -1.84 -1.37 -3.44
N ALA A 133 -0.69 -1.16 -4.08
CA ALA A 133 0.00 0.12 -4.03
C ALA A 133 -0.77 1.23 -4.77
N PHE A 134 -1.38 0.92 -5.92
CA PHE A 134 -2.27 1.85 -6.63
C PHE A 134 -3.49 2.24 -5.78
N TYR A 135 -4.13 1.27 -5.12
CA TYR A 135 -5.28 1.56 -4.26
C TYR A 135 -4.90 2.41 -3.04
N LEU A 136 -3.72 2.17 -2.43
CA LEU A 136 -3.22 3.00 -1.34
C LEU A 136 -2.85 4.41 -1.81
N GLN A 137 -2.27 4.54 -3.01
CA GLN A 137 -2.03 5.83 -3.65
C GLN A 137 -3.33 6.62 -3.80
N ALA A 138 -4.41 5.97 -4.27
CA ALA A 138 -5.72 6.61 -4.37
C ALA A 138 -6.25 7.08 -3.00
N ALA A 139 -6.16 6.25 -1.96
CA ALA A 139 -6.58 6.64 -0.61
C ALA A 139 -5.79 7.85 -0.06
N ALA A 140 -4.49 7.93 -0.37
CA ALA A 140 -3.66 9.08 -0.02
C ALA A 140 -4.04 10.34 -0.81
N LEU A 141 -4.25 10.23 -2.13
CA LEU A 141 -4.68 11.34 -2.98
C LEU A 141 -6.05 11.89 -2.56
N LEU A 142 -7.00 11.02 -2.21
CA LEU A 142 -8.29 11.45 -1.65
C LEU A 142 -8.16 12.10 -0.26
N SER A 143 -7.06 11.84 0.45
CA SER A 143 -6.74 12.54 1.71
C SER A 143 -6.10 13.89 1.51
N LEU A 144 -5.68 14.20 0.28
CA LEU A 144 -5.14 15.47 -0.18
C LEU A 144 -6.12 16.23 -1.09
N ASP A 145 -7.38 15.80 -1.14
CA ASP A 145 -8.43 16.36 -2.01
C ASP A 145 -8.11 16.33 -3.52
N MET A 146 -7.23 15.41 -3.95
CA MET A 146 -6.83 15.20 -5.34
C MET A 146 -7.69 14.10 -6.00
N GLU A 147 -8.98 14.38 -6.19
CA GLU A 147 -9.96 13.37 -6.62
C GLU A 147 -9.71 12.80 -8.03
N ASN A 148 -9.24 13.62 -8.97
CA ASN A 148 -9.04 13.17 -10.36
C ASN A 148 -7.91 12.15 -10.43
N GLU A 149 -6.78 12.47 -9.81
CA GLU A 149 -5.61 11.60 -9.71
C GLU A 149 -5.93 10.32 -8.93
N ALA A 150 -6.77 10.42 -7.90
CA ALA A 150 -7.22 9.24 -7.16
C ALA A 150 -8.07 8.30 -8.02
N GLN A 151 -8.95 8.83 -8.86
CA GLN A 151 -9.74 8.01 -9.79
C GLN A 151 -8.87 7.31 -10.82
N ASP A 152 -7.82 7.97 -11.30
CA ASP A 152 -6.88 7.36 -12.24
C ASP A 152 -6.07 6.24 -11.56
N ALA A 153 -5.57 6.47 -10.34
CA ALA A 153 -4.91 5.43 -9.55
C ALA A 153 -5.83 4.21 -9.27
N LEU A 154 -7.12 4.42 -9.00
CA LEU A 154 -8.09 3.32 -8.84
C LEU A 154 -8.28 2.50 -10.12
N LYS A 155 -8.36 3.17 -11.29
CA LYS A 155 -8.47 2.49 -12.60
C LYS A 155 -7.22 1.67 -12.89
N ASP A 156 -6.04 2.23 -12.63
CA ASP A 156 -4.77 1.55 -12.84
C ASP A 156 -4.67 0.31 -11.94
N GLY A 157 -5.00 0.42 -10.66
CA GLY A 157 -5.04 -0.73 -9.75
C GLY A 157 -5.99 -1.83 -10.22
N CYS A 158 -7.19 -1.47 -10.67
CA CYS A 158 -8.18 -2.42 -11.20
C CYS A 158 -7.68 -3.13 -12.47
N ALA A 159 -6.97 -2.42 -13.35
CA ALA A 159 -6.38 -3.00 -14.55
C ALA A 159 -5.28 -4.02 -14.21
N GLN A 160 -4.45 -3.75 -13.20
CA GLN A 160 -3.42 -4.71 -12.75
C GLN A 160 -4.01 -5.95 -12.07
N GLU A 161 -5.09 -5.79 -11.31
CA GLU A 161 -5.76 -6.89 -10.61
C GLU A 161 -6.43 -7.86 -11.58
N THR A 162 -7.15 -7.34 -12.59
CA THR A 162 -7.80 -8.13 -13.64
C THR A 162 -6.77 -8.91 -14.48
N SER A 163 -5.64 -8.28 -14.80
CA SER A 163 -4.52 -8.92 -15.52
C SER A 163 -3.88 -10.05 -14.70
N SER A 164 -3.77 -9.89 -13.38
CA SER A 164 -3.21 -10.90 -12.48
C SER A 164 -4.15 -12.11 -12.26
N SER A 165 -5.46 -11.90 -12.36
CA SER A 165 -6.48 -12.96 -12.21
C SER A 165 -6.67 -13.84 -13.44
N SER A 166 -6.35 -13.31 -14.64
CA SER A 166 -6.55 -14.00 -15.92
C SER A 166 -5.42 -14.97 -16.29
N GLY A 167 -4.33 -15.01 -15.50
CA GLY A 167 -3.15 -15.83 -15.74
C GLY A 167 -3.02 -17.09 -14.87
N ARG A 168 -4.09 -17.52 -14.19
CA ARG A 168 -4.12 -18.72 -13.34
C ARG A 168 -4.89 -19.87 -13.97
#